data_AF-A0A1Q9CCI8-F1
#
_entry.id   AF-A0A1Q9CCI8-F1
#
_cell.length_a   1.000
_cell.length_b   1.000
_cell.length_c   1.000
_cell.angle_alpha   90.00
_cell.angle_beta   90.00
_cell.angle_gamma   90.00
#
_symmetry.space_group_name_H-M   'P 1'
#
loop_
_entity.id
_entity.type
_entity.pdbx_description
1 polymer ?
#
loop_
_entity_poly.entity_id
_entity_poly.type
_entity_poly.pdbx_seq_one_letter_code
_entity_poly.pdbx_strand_id
1 'polypeptide(L)'
;MRFLRWDRALKLCMDKSGKNRWDSDPMILNQEAHELPVEKQRQALDFVEDASDDMRTKLAPMWKYCFVQWHIYDAGMEATEKGTPVAVMLRDPDLRADVETLRVLCDSGDLESASTSEEWMWKLLDPLPEQGTLPSDEVTKLIQDGKEERHLGVVAFNEERFDKALWHFWQGQKLLATAPGGGPVAKLRSELLKNRSAAALKLGLPRGALSTANAALGINQGDEKAWYRKYCALQALHREGEANQALARAGLTPPPAKTASKKTTTRTRTPALPDKKISRPKELDPSLLSLFEDLVFIEIGVDSVLAVDLVRHLQAELPDTQLSLSLIYDRPTVRETINELMGRINAKKGDYLRRRMASTVWRALCDALGKDPLKQQRLARSRPLYTEIQAIDILSDLQKAYESPSFVKAAAEIARQSAFEQRSFLMNLRPKALELQKPILRRLGLPVDSQGLRDLEAALINTARQAPAVREKLRMVRMAQQGGDNGMWTINVEQNPWWSDSNSMQLRAVFTKSDPFGAAHINTNAVPVN
;
A
#
# COMPACT_ATOMS: atom_id res chain seq x y z
N MET A 1 -28.76 -12.60 26.10
CA MET A 1 -29.28 -13.07 24.80
C MET A 1 -28.33 -14.14 24.26
N ARG A 2 -28.81 -15.19 23.60
CA ARG A 2 -27.96 -16.25 23.02
C ARG A 2 -27.97 -16.11 21.50
N PHE A 3 -26.79 -16.01 20.88
CA PHE A 3 -26.65 -16.05 19.43
C PHE A 3 -26.69 -17.50 18.97
N LEU A 4 -27.69 -17.87 18.18
CA LEU A 4 -27.94 -19.26 17.80
C LEU A 4 -26.79 -19.84 16.98
N ARG A 5 -26.23 -19.05 16.05
CA ARG A 5 -25.08 -19.48 15.24
C ARG A 5 -23.80 -19.55 16.05
N TRP A 6 -23.57 -18.62 16.97
CA TRP A 6 -22.36 -18.65 17.79
C TRP A 6 -22.38 -19.79 18.80
N ASP A 7 -23.53 -20.10 19.40
CA ASP A 7 -23.70 -21.27 20.27
C ASP A 7 -23.44 -22.57 19.48
N ARG A 8 -23.88 -22.65 18.21
CA ARG A 8 -23.57 -23.79 17.33
C ARG A 8 -22.09 -23.85 16.99
N ALA A 9 -21.46 -22.72 16.67
CA ALA A 9 -20.03 -22.64 16.36
C ALA A 9 -19.19 -23.04 17.59
N LEU A 10 -19.52 -22.53 18.78
CA LEU A 10 -18.87 -22.90 20.04
C LEU A 10 -19.08 -24.37 20.37
N LYS A 11 -20.28 -24.93 20.18
CA LYS A 11 -20.53 -26.37 20.37
C LYS A 11 -19.69 -27.22 19.40
N LEU A 12 -19.63 -26.85 18.12
CA LEU A 12 -18.77 -27.49 17.13
C LEU A 12 -17.28 -27.38 17.53
N CYS A 13 -16.86 -26.25 18.09
CA CYS A 13 -15.49 -26.03 18.57
C CYS A 13 -15.16 -26.86 19.83
N MET A 14 -16.13 -27.05 20.72
CA MET A 14 -15.95 -27.79 21.98
C MET A 14 -16.17 -29.31 21.85
N ASP A 15 -16.80 -29.76 20.76
CA ASP A 15 -16.88 -31.19 20.45
C ASP A 15 -15.49 -31.71 20.03
N LYS A 16 -14.84 -32.43 20.94
CA LYS A 16 -13.46 -32.95 20.84
C LYS A 16 -13.25 -34.01 19.74
N SER A 17 -14.24 -34.24 18.87
CA SER A 17 -14.28 -35.39 17.95
C SER A 17 -13.72 -35.08 16.56
N GLY A 18 -13.32 -33.85 16.26
CA GLY A 18 -12.67 -33.46 15.01
C GLY A 18 -11.48 -32.53 15.25
N LYS A 19 -10.52 -32.52 14.31
CA LYS A 19 -9.45 -31.50 14.28
C LYS A 19 -10.09 -30.13 14.15
N ASN A 20 -10.26 -29.42 15.26
CA ASN A 20 -10.91 -28.14 15.24
C ASN A 20 -9.93 -27.07 14.78
N ARG A 21 -10.44 -26.07 14.07
CA ARG A 21 -9.65 -24.90 13.66
C ARG A 21 -9.06 -24.13 14.86
N TRP A 22 -9.56 -24.40 16.06
CA TRP A 22 -9.38 -23.62 17.28
C TRP A 22 -8.78 -24.41 18.46
N ASP A 23 -8.23 -25.60 18.20
CA ASP A 23 -7.83 -26.59 19.22
C ASP A 23 -6.70 -26.14 20.19
N SER A 24 -6.10 -24.96 20.04
CA SER A 24 -4.84 -24.63 20.73
C SER A 24 -4.87 -23.48 21.75
N ASP A 25 -5.86 -22.58 21.82
CA ASP A 25 -5.90 -21.57 22.89
C ASP A 25 -7.25 -20.80 22.99
N PRO A 26 -7.98 -20.87 24.13
CA PRO A 26 -9.17 -20.05 24.37
C PRO A 26 -8.92 -18.54 24.30
N MET A 27 -7.70 -18.06 24.61
CA MET A 27 -7.35 -16.65 24.45
C MET A 27 -7.25 -16.24 22.98
N ILE A 28 -6.74 -17.11 22.11
CA ILE A 28 -6.70 -16.86 20.66
C ILE A 28 -8.12 -16.81 20.09
N LEU A 29 -9.02 -17.68 20.56
CA LEU A 29 -10.43 -17.62 20.19
C LEU A 29 -11.06 -16.29 20.62
N ASN A 30 -10.76 -15.83 21.83
CA ASN A 30 -11.27 -14.55 22.32
C ASN A 30 -10.71 -13.37 21.50
N GLN A 31 -9.42 -13.39 21.18
CA GLN A 31 -8.76 -12.35 20.41
C GLN A 31 -9.22 -12.33 18.94
N GLU A 32 -9.37 -13.50 18.28
CA GLU A 32 -9.95 -13.60 16.94
C GLU A 32 -11.45 -13.27 16.92
N ALA A 33 -12.19 -13.57 18.00
CA ALA A 33 -13.58 -13.14 18.13
C ALA A 33 -13.69 -11.62 18.27
N HIS A 34 -12.70 -10.99 18.90
CA HIS A 34 -12.62 -9.54 19.03
C HIS A 34 -12.03 -8.86 17.80
N GLU A 35 -11.25 -9.50 16.94
CA GLU A 35 -10.67 -8.87 15.75
C GLU A 35 -10.87 -9.72 14.50
N LEU A 36 -11.64 -9.21 13.54
CA LEU A 36 -11.75 -9.83 12.22
C LEU A 36 -10.57 -9.33 11.35
N PRO A 37 -9.68 -10.20 10.83
CA PRO A 37 -8.60 -9.74 9.93
C PRO A 37 -9.15 -8.97 8.72
N VAL A 38 -8.44 -7.94 8.26
CA VAL A 38 -8.89 -7.02 7.20
C VAL A 38 -9.31 -7.76 5.92
N GLU A 39 -8.63 -8.85 5.55
CA GLU A 39 -9.00 -9.66 4.39
C GLU A 39 -10.37 -10.32 4.55
N LYS A 40 -10.71 -10.76 5.77
CA LYS A 40 -12.02 -11.33 6.08
C LYS A 40 -13.09 -10.24 6.22
N GLN A 41 -12.75 -9.06 6.74
CA GLN A 41 -13.65 -7.89 6.75
C GLN A 41 -14.08 -7.54 5.32
N ARG A 42 -13.14 -7.53 4.38
CA ARG A 42 -13.41 -7.31 2.95
C ARG A 42 -14.31 -8.40 2.37
N GLN A 43 -14.06 -9.67 2.68
CA GLN A 43 -14.95 -10.75 2.23
C GLN A 43 -16.35 -10.64 2.82
N ALA A 44 -16.48 -10.29 4.09
CA ALA A 44 -17.77 -10.03 4.74
C ALA A 44 -18.51 -8.90 4.00
N LEU A 45 -17.82 -7.80 3.71
CA LEU A 45 -18.38 -6.68 2.95
C LEU A 45 -18.82 -7.10 1.54
N ASP A 46 -18.03 -7.92 0.85
CA ASP A 46 -18.42 -8.46 -0.46
C ASP A 46 -19.66 -9.35 -0.38
N PHE A 47 -19.80 -10.16 0.67
CA PHE A 47 -21.00 -10.97 0.89
C PHE A 47 -22.26 -10.14 1.14
N VAL A 48 -22.14 -8.98 1.82
CA VAL A 48 -23.28 -8.07 2.05
C VAL A 48 -23.86 -7.52 0.74
N GLU A 49 -23.10 -7.45 -0.34
CA GLU A 49 -23.62 -6.99 -1.65
C GLU A 49 -24.73 -7.89 -2.21
N ASP A 50 -24.81 -9.16 -1.78
CA ASP A 50 -25.88 -10.09 -2.13
C ASP A 50 -27.09 -10.01 -1.16
N ALA A 51 -27.00 -9.18 -0.10
CA ALA A 51 -28.06 -9.02 0.90
C ALA A 51 -29.24 -8.21 0.34
N SER A 52 -30.45 -8.48 0.84
CA SER A 52 -31.61 -7.63 0.57
C SER A 52 -31.46 -6.24 1.21
N ASP A 53 -32.10 -5.22 0.65
CA ASP A 53 -32.06 -3.84 1.17
C ASP A 53 -32.50 -3.74 2.64
N ASP A 54 -33.49 -4.53 3.08
CA ASP A 54 -33.91 -4.63 4.49
C ASP A 54 -32.75 -5.09 5.40
N MET A 55 -32.00 -6.11 4.97
CA MET A 55 -30.85 -6.64 5.71
C MET A 55 -29.70 -5.63 5.73
N ARG A 56 -29.42 -4.96 4.59
CA ARG A 56 -28.39 -3.91 4.52
C ARG A 56 -28.72 -2.73 5.43
N THR A 57 -29.98 -2.30 5.45
CA THR A 57 -30.47 -1.22 6.30
C THR A 57 -30.29 -1.55 7.78
N LYS A 58 -30.58 -2.80 8.17
CA LYS A 58 -30.35 -3.28 9.55
C LYS A 58 -28.86 -3.36 9.89
N LEU A 59 -28.03 -3.83 8.96
CA LEU A 59 -26.58 -3.97 9.16
C LEU A 59 -25.85 -2.63 9.22
N ALA A 60 -26.23 -1.64 8.41
CA ALA A 60 -25.51 -0.38 8.27
C ALA A 60 -25.11 0.30 9.60
N PRO A 61 -26.01 0.52 10.58
CA PRO A 61 -25.64 1.19 11.84
C PRO A 61 -24.67 0.38 12.71
N MET A 62 -24.66 -0.94 12.56
CA MET A 62 -23.86 -1.87 13.39
C MET A 62 -22.64 -2.44 12.65
N TRP A 63 -22.50 -2.19 11.34
CA TRP A 63 -21.41 -2.73 10.53
C TRP A 63 -20.03 -2.33 11.03
N LYS A 64 -19.97 -1.25 11.82
CA LYS A 64 -18.72 -0.80 12.41
C LYS A 64 -18.06 -1.82 13.32
N TYR A 65 -18.81 -2.73 13.92
CA TYR A 65 -18.30 -3.70 14.87
C TYR A 65 -17.82 -4.97 14.17
N CYS A 66 -16.56 -5.38 14.39
CA CYS A 66 -16.01 -6.59 13.76
C CYS A 66 -16.83 -7.85 14.06
N PHE A 67 -17.46 -7.89 15.23
CA PHE A 67 -18.32 -8.99 15.64
C PHE A 67 -19.56 -9.16 14.74
N VAL A 68 -20.14 -8.07 14.25
CA VAL A 68 -21.25 -8.11 13.28
C VAL A 68 -20.75 -8.65 11.93
N GLN A 69 -19.57 -8.22 11.51
CA GLN A 69 -18.94 -8.65 10.25
C GLN A 69 -18.64 -10.15 10.27
N TRP A 70 -18.27 -10.72 11.42
CA TRP A 70 -18.07 -12.16 11.60
C TRP A 70 -19.32 -12.98 11.25
N HIS A 71 -20.51 -12.57 11.70
CA HIS A 71 -21.74 -13.30 11.39
C HIS A 71 -22.04 -13.36 9.89
N ILE A 72 -21.77 -12.26 9.18
CA ILE A 72 -21.94 -12.24 7.73
C ILE A 72 -20.84 -13.02 7.02
N TYR A 73 -19.59 -12.93 7.49
CA TYR A 73 -18.49 -13.72 6.98
C TYR A 73 -18.79 -15.23 7.08
N ASP A 74 -19.20 -15.70 8.25
CA ASP A 74 -19.50 -17.11 8.49
C ASP A 74 -20.68 -17.59 7.63
N ALA A 75 -21.73 -16.78 7.49
CA ALA A 75 -22.84 -17.09 6.59
C ALA A 75 -22.38 -17.20 5.13
N GLY A 76 -21.54 -16.27 4.66
CA GLY A 76 -21.01 -16.32 3.30
C GLY A 76 -20.06 -17.49 3.05
N MET A 77 -19.26 -17.87 4.05
CA MET A 77 -18.40 -19.05 3.98
C MET A 77 -19.22 -20.34 3.94
N GLU A 78 -20.22 -20.48 4.82
CA GLU A 78 -21.14 -21.63 4.83
C GLU A 78 -21.88 -21.76 3.50
N ALA A 79 -22.34 -20.64 2.93
CA ALA A 79 -22.98 -20.62 1.63
C ALA A 79 -22.03 -21.12 0.52
N THR A 80 -20.77 -20.69 0.56
CA THR A 80 -19.72 -21.10 -0.40
C THR A 80 -19.41 -22.59 -0.27
N GLU A 81 -19.28 -23.11 0.95
CA GLU A 81 -19.01 -24.53 1.21
C GLU A 81 -20.17 -25.43 0.74
N LYS A 82 -21.42 -24.98 0.92
CA LYS A 82 -22.62 -25.68 0.46
C LYS A 82 -22.90 -25.50 -1.04
N GLY A 83 -22.17 -24.62 -1.72
CA GLY A 83 -22.46 -24.24 -3.11
C GLY A 83 -23.81 -23.54 -3.28
N THR A 84 -24.36 -22.95 -2.22
CA THR A 84 -25.61 -22.19 -2.25
C THR A 84 -25.34 -20.70 -2.46
N PRO A 85 -26.21 -19.96 -3.16
CA PRO A 85 -26.05 -18.51 -3.29
C PRO A 85 -26.04 -17.83 -1.92
N VAL A 86 -25.12 -16.88 -1.71
CA VAL A 86 -24.98 -16.13 -0.44
C VAL A 86 -26.29 -15.44 -0.07
N ALA A 87 -27.01 -14.88 -1.05
CA ALA A 87 -28.33 -14.27 -0.85
C ALA A 87 -29.37 -15.19 -0.18
N VAL A 88 -29.28 -16.51 -0.38
CA VAL A 88 -30.17 -17.48 0.28
C VAL A 88 -29.78 -17.65 1.74
N MET A 89 -28.48 -17.78 2.03
CA MET A 89 -27.99 -17.90 3.41
C MET A 89 -28.23 -16.62 4.22
N LEU A 90 -28.17 -15.44 3.58
CA LEU A 90 -28.50 -14.17 4.23
C LEU A 90 -30.00 -14.01 4.56
N ARG A 91 -30.86 -14.91 4.05
CA ARG A 91 -32.30 -14.98 4.39
C ARG A 91 -32.59 -16.05 5.43
N ASP A 92 -31.57 -16.75 5.92
CA ASP A 92 -31.71 -17.78 6.95
C ASP A 92 -32.39 -17.20 8.21
N PRO A 93 -33.43 -17.85 8.75
CA PRO A 93 -34.15 -17.35 9.93
C PRO A 93 -33.26 -17.21 11.17
N ASP A 94 -32.30 -18.11 11.37
CA ASP A 94 -31.41 -18.06 12.53
C ASP A 94 -30.46 -16.87 12.42
N LEU A 95 -29.85 -16.66 11.25
CA LEU A 95 -29.01 -15.48 11.00
C LEU A 95 -29.80 -14.17 11.18
N ARG A 96 -31.06 -14.12 10.73
CA ARG A 96 -31.92 -12.94 10.91
C ARG A 96 -32.23 -12.67 12.38
N ALA A 97 -32.45 -13.72 13.18
CA ALA A 97 -32.64 -13.60 14.62
C ALA A 97 -31.36 -13.10 15.32
N ASP A 98 -30.18 -13.58 14.87
CA ASP A 98 -28.89 -13.12 15.39
C ASP A 98 -28.63 -11.64 15.03
N VAL A 99 -28.92 -11.22 13.79
CA VAL A 99 -28.84 -9.82 13.33
C VAL A 99 -29.79 -8.91 14.13
N GLU A 100 -31.01 -9.37 14.40
CA GLU A 100 -31.96 -8.61 15.22
C GLU A 100 -31.47 -8.49 16.67
N THR A 101 -30.91 -9.55 17.22
CA THR A 101 -30.27 -9.53 18.56
C THR A 101 -29.12 -8.53 18.60
N LEU A 102 -28.26 -8.52 17.59
CA LEU A 102 -27.17 -7.55 17.45
C LEU A 102 -27.69 -6.11 17.37
N ARG A 103 -28.80 -5.88 16.67
CA ARG A 103 -29.45 -4.57 16.58
C ARG A 103 -29.90 -4.09 17.96
N VAL A 104 -30.55 -4.95 18.75
CA VAL A 104 -30.96 -4.59 20.13
C VAL A 104 -29.75 -4.22 20.99
N LEU A 105 -28.64 -4.96 20.88
CA LEU A 105 -27.40 -4.66 21.61
C LEU A 105 -26.72 -3.37 21.12
N CYS A 106 -26.84 -3.04 19.83
CA CYS A 106 -26.36 -1.78 19.29
C CYS A 106 -27.19 -0.62 19.84
N ASP A 107 -28.51 -0.77 19.86
CA ASP A 107 -29.46 0.26 20.32
C ASP A 107 -29.36 0.51 21.84
N SER A 108 -28.95 -0.50 22.64
CA SER A 108 -28.69 -0.36 24.07
C SER A 108 -27.32 0.24 24.41
N GLY A 109 -26.41 0.37 23.43
CA GLY A 109 -25.02 0.80 23.64
C GLY A 109 -24.07 -0.31 24.09
N ASP A 110 -24.53 -1.55 24.23
CA ASP A 110 -23.72 -2.69 24.70
C ASP A 110 -22.57 -3.03 23.74
N LEU A 111 -22.68 -2.64 22.47
CA LEU A 111 -21.62 -2.84 21.47
C LEU A 111 -20.53 -1.75 21.48
N GLU A 112 -20.65 -0.66 22.24
CA GLU A 112 -19.66 0.45 22.19
C GLU A 112 -18.25 0.04 22.61
N SER A 113 -18.12 -1.01 23.43
CA SER A 113 -16.84 -1.58 23.85
C SER A 113 -16.24 -2.57 22.83
N ALA A 114 -16.98 -2.94 21.79
CA ALA A 114 -16.52 -3.88 20.78
C ALA A 114 -15.51 -3.22 19.83
N SER A 115 -14.59 -4.01 19.27
CA SER A 115 -13.65 -3.52 18.28
C SER A 115 -14.37 -3.03 17.02
N THR A 116 -13.79 -2.01 16.41
CA THR A 116 -14.35 -1.40 15.21
C THR A 116 -13.43 -1.56 14.01
N SER A 117 -13.99 -1.78 12.83
CA SER A 117 -13.22 -1.75 11.57
C SER A 117 -12.82 -0.33 11.17
N GLU A 118 -12.20 -0.17 10.00
CA GLU A 118 -11.93 1.16 9.45
C GLU A 118 -13.21 1.86 8.98
N GLU A 119 -13.24 3.19 9.11
CA GLU A 119 -14.44 3.99 8.89
C GLU A 119 -15.02 3.89 7.49
N TRP A 120 -14.16 3.73 6.47
CA TRP A 120 -14.60 3.64 5.10
C TRP A 120 -15.43 2.38 4.83
N MET A 121 -15.19 1.26 5.54
CA MET A 121 -15.89 0.00 5.29
C MET A 121 -17.37 0.08 5.68
N TRP A 122 -17.68 0.68 6.82
CA TRP A 122 -19.08 0.82 7.25
C TRP A 122 -19.82 1.91 6.53
N LYS A 123 -19.15 3.00 6.13
CA LYS A 123 -19.80 4.05 5.33
C LYS A 123 -20.31 3.50 4.00
N LEU A 124 -19.66 2.49 3.40
CA LEU A 124 -20.12 1.87 2.16
C LEU A 124 -21.51 1.23 2.24
N LEU A 125 -22.00 0.91 3.44
CA LEU A 125 -23.34 0.38 3.66
C LEU A 125 -24.40 1.45 3.92
N ASP A 126 -24.01 2.72 4.06
CA ASP A 126 -25.00 3.79 4.17
C ASP A 126 -25.92 3.74 2.93
N PRO A 127 -27.24 3.83 3.12
CA PRO A 127 -28.15 3.94 1.99
C PRO A 127 -27.80 5.18 1.17
N LEU A 128 -27.84 5.02 -0.16
CA LEU A 128 -27.75 6.17 -1.04
C LEU A 128 -29.01 7.04 -0.84
N PRO A 129 -28.86 8.37 -0.77
CA PRO A 129 -30.02 9.24 -0.63
C PRO A 129 -30.95 9.10 -1.83
N GLU A 130 -32.26 9.22 -1.59
CA GLU A 130 -33.26 9.15 -2.63
C GLU A 130 -33.09 10.29 -3.64
N GLN A 131 -33.43 10.01 -4.90
CA GLN A 131 -33.36 11.01 -5.95
C GLN A 131 -34.41 12.09 -5.71
N GLY A 132 -33.95 13.34 -5.56
CA GLY A 132 -34.81 14.49 -5.29
C GLY A 132 -34.99 15.41 -6.50
N THR A 133 -35.83 16.42 -6.34
CA THR A 133 -35.86 17.58 -7.23
C THR A 133 -34.97 18.66 -6.62
N LEU A 134 -33.89 19.01 -7.31
CA LEU A 134 -32.94 20.01 -6.86
C LEU A 134 -32.90 21.19 -7.85
N PRO A 135 -32.74 22.44 -7.37
CA PRO A 135 -32.46 23.59 -8.22
C PRO A 135 -31.22 23.37 -9.10
N SER A 136 -31.20 23.98 -10.29
CA SER A 136 -30.10 23.84 -11.27
C SER A 136 -28.72 24.21 -10.70
N ASP A 137 -28.67 25.22 -9.83
CA ASP A 137 -27.43 25.70 -9.22
C ASP A 137 -26.84 24.66 -8.24
N GLU A 138 -27.70 23.98 -7.48
CA GLU A 138 -27.29 22.89 -6.58
C GLU A 138 -26.78 21.67 -7.36
N VAL A 139 -27.45 21.32 -8.48
CA VAL A 139 -26.98 20.24 -9.35
C VAL A 139 -25.59 20.55 -9.92
N THR A 140 -25.33 21.79 -10.29
CA THR A 140 -24.01 22.22 -10.79
C THR A 140 -22.93 22.06 -9.72
N LYS A 141 -23.24 22.43 -8.46
CA LYS A 141 -22.34 22.22 -7.32
C LYS A 141 -22.07 20.74 -7.08
N LEU A 142 -23.10 19.89 -7.05
CA LEU A 142 -22.94 18.44 -6.88
C LEU A 142 -22.09 17.81 -7.98
N ILE A 143 -22.21 18.27 -9.23
CA ILE A 143 -21.35 17.82 -10.33
C ILE A 143 -19.88 18.21 -10.07
N GLN A 144 -19.63 19.41 -9.56
CA GLN A 144 -18.29 19.87 -9.26
C GLN A 144 -17.67 19.05 -8.12
N ASP A 145 -18.38 18.88 -7.01
CA ASP A 145 -17.94 18.08 -5.86
C ASP A 145 -17.72 16.62 -6.28
N GLY A 146 -18.61 16.04 -7.10
CA GLY A 146 -18.45 14.70 -7.65
C GLY A 146 -17.25 14.54 -8.58
N LYS A 147 -16.84 15.59 -9.32
CA LYS A 147 -15.61 15.58 -10.13
C LYS A 147 -14.36 15.63 -9.26
N GLU A 148 -14.40 16.38 -8.17
CA GLU A 148 -13.31 16.45 -7.20
C GLU A 148 -13.12 15.10 -6.51
N GLU A 149 -14.18 14.48 -6.00
CA GLU A 149 -14.15 13.12 -5.44
C GLU A 149 -13.63 12.09 -6.46
N ARG A 150 -14.06 12.19 -7.72
CA ARG A 150 -13.50 11.36 -8.79
C ARG A 150 -12.00 11.57 -8.97
N HIS A 151 -11.53 12.82 -8.94
CA HIS A 151 -10.11 13.14 -9.09
C HIS A 151 -9.28 12.57 -7.94
N LEU A 152 -9.70 12.81 -6.69
CA LEU A 152 -9.06 12.27 -5.48
C LEU A 152 -9.02 10.74 -5.52
N GLY A 153 -10.11 10.09 -5.93
CA GLY A 153 -10.15 8.65 -6.10
C GLY A 153 -9.17 8.14 -7.17
N VAL A 154 -8.98 8.86 -8.28
CA VAL A 154 -7.99 8.50 -9.31
C VAL A 154 -6.56 8.66 -8.81
N VAL A 155 -6.27 9.73 -8.06
CA VAL A 155 -4.96 9.93 -7.42
C VAL A 155 -4.67 8.78 -6.46
N ALA A 156 -5.60 8.47 -5.55
CA ALA A 156 -5.47 7.36 -4.62
C ALA A 156 -5.28 6.01 -5.33
N PHE A 157 -5.99 5.78 -6.44
CA PHE A 157 -5.86 4.55 -7.23
C PHE A 157 -4.45 4.41 -7.85
N ASN A 158 -3.89 5.50 -8.38
CA ASN A 158 -2.54 5.50 -8.97
C ASN A 158 -1.43 5.32 -7.93
N GLU A 159 -1.70 5.70 -6.68
CA GLU A 159 -0.82 5.46 -5.53
C GLU A 159 -1.03 4.08 -4.88
N GLU A 160 -1.83 3.21 -5.52
CA GLU A 160 -2.17 1.86 -5.03
C GLU A 160 -2.94 1.83 -3.68
N ARG A 161 -3.52 2.97 -3.27
CA ARG A 161 -4.40 3.10 -2.10
C ARG A 161 -5.85 2.80 -2.50
N PHE A 162 -6.12 1.54 -2.85
CA PHE A 162 -7.39 1.13 -3.47
C PHE A 162 -8.61 1.27 -2.54
N ASP A 163 -8.42 1.15 -1.23
CA ASP A 163 -9.39 1.43 -0.17
C ASP A 163 -9.88 2.88 -0.22
N LYS A 164 -8.95 3.83 -0.23
CA LYS A 164 -9.27 5.27 -0.34
C LYS A 164 -9.89 5.59 -1.69
N ALA A 165 -9.38 4.99 -2.76
CA ALA A 165 -9.97 5.14 -4.08
C ALA A 165 -11.44 4.69 -4.11
N LEU A 166 -11.73 3.50 -3.55
CA LEU A 166 -13.10 2.96 -3.45
C LEU A 166 -14.00 3.92 -2.67
N TRP A 167 -13.51 4.45 -1.55
CA TRP A 167 -14.25 5.39 -0.70
C TRP A 167 -14.60 6.69 -1.45
N HIS A 168 -13.62 7.34 -2.08
CA HIS A 168 -13.85 8.55 -2.87
C HIS A 168 -14.83 8.33 -4.02
N PHE A 169 -14.71 7.21 -4.75
CA PHE A 169 -15.66 6.90 -5.83
C PHE A 169 -17.08 6.67 -5.30
N TRP A 170 -17.21 6.08 -4.12
CA TRP A 170 -18.51 5.93 -3.45
C TRP A 170 -19.06 7.26 -2.95
N GLN A 171 -18.24 8.14 -2.38
CA GLN A 171 -18.68 9.47 -1.94
C GLN A 171 -19.18 10.31 -3.11
N GLY A 172 -18.44 10.35 -4.22
CA GLY A 172 -18.89 11.00 -5.44
C GLY A 172 -20.23 10.42 -5.93
N GLN A 173 -20.44 9.10 -5.80
CA GLN A 173 -21.72 8.48 -6.14
C GLN A 173 -22.84 8.91 -5.18
N LYS A 174 -22.57 8.98 -3.87
CA LYS A 174 -23.52 9.40 -2.83
C LYS A 174 -23.95 10.85 -3.03
N LEU A 175 -23.00 11.76 -3.28
CA LEU A 175 -23.29 13.16 -3.60
C LEU A 175 -24.19 13.28 -4.83
N LEU A 176 -23.88 12.52 -5.88
CA LEU A 176 -24.65 12.59 -7.11
C LEU A 176 -25.98 11.87 -7.01
N ALA A 177 -26.26 11.01 -6.02
CA ALA A 177 -27.48 10.19 -5.97
C ALA A 177 -28.77 11.03 -5.85
N THR A 178 -28.71 12.20 -5.20
CA THR A 178 -29.84 13.13 -5.06
C THR A 178 -30.19 13.85 -6.36
N ALA A 179 -29.23 14.00 -7.28
CA ALA A 179 -29.41 14.76 -8.52
C ALA A 179 -30.29 14.02 -9.56
N PRO A 180 -30.94 14.72 -10.49
CA PRO A 180 -31.70 14.08 -11.57
C PRO A 180 -30.79 13.25 -12.48
N GLY A 181 -31.24 12.04 -12.87
CA GLY A 181 -30.44 11.01 -13.55
C GLY A 181 -30.08 11.22 -15.03
N GLY A 182 -29.99 12.47 -15.52
CA GLY A 182 -29.75 12.79 -16.93
C GLY A 182 -28.43 13.51 -17.23
N GLY A 183 -28.09 13.63 -18.52
CA GLY A 183 -27.06 14.54 -19.02
C GLY A 183 -25.67 14.39 -18.36
N PRO A 184 -25.02 15.49 -17.95
CA PRO A 184 -23.70 15.45 -17.31
C PRO A 184 -23.65 14.62 -16.02
N VAL A 185 -24.75 14.58 -15.24
CA VAL A 185 -24.85 13.79 -14.00
C VAL A 185 -24.75 12.30 -14.32
N ALA A 186 -25.53 11.83 -15.30
CA ALA A 186 -25.51 10.43 -15.73
C ALA A 186 -24.10 10.00 -16.20
N LYS A 187 -23.45 10.86 -17.00
CA LYS A 187 -22.07 10.61 -17.47
C LYS A 187 -21.09 10.47 -16.30
N LEU A 188 -21.11 11.40 -15.35
CA LEU A 188 -20.21 11.37 -14.20
C LEU A 188 -20.50 10.18 -13.27
N ARG A 189 -21.78 9.86 -13.01
CA ARG A 189 -22.19 8.65 -12.28
C ARG A 189 -21.64 7.38 -12.94
N SER A 190 -21.75 7.26 -14.28
CA SER A 190 -21.19 6.13 -15.03
C SER A 190 -19.67 6.03 -14.85
N GLU A 191 -18.94 7.15 -14.88
CA GLU A 191 -17.49 7.19 -14.66
C GLU A 191 -17.09 6.77 -13.22
N LEU A 192 -17.81 7.25 -12.21
CA LEU A 192 -17.59 6.88 -10.82
C LEU A 192 -17.86 5.39 -10.58
N LEU A 193 -18.99 4.85 -11.05
CA LEU A 193 -19.33 3.43 -10.93
C LEU A 193 -18.28 2.53 -11.58
N LYS A 194 -17.80 2.93 -12.76
CA LYS A 194 -16.69 2.29 -13.46
C LYS A 194 -15.43 2.24 -12.61
N ASN A 195 -15.01 3.38 -12.08
CA ASN A 195 -13.79 3.48 -11.28
C ASN A 195 -13.93 2.74 -9.95
N ARG A 196 -15.10 2.80 -9.31
CA ARG A 196 -15.47 2.02 -8.12
C ARG A 196 -15.35 0.51 -8.38
N SER A 197 -15.87 0.03 -9.51
CA SER A 197 -15.73 -1.37 -9.92
C SER A 197 -14.27 -1.79 -10.09
N ALA A 198 -13.42 -0.90 -10.62
CA ALA A 198 -11.98 -1.15 -10.73
C ALA A 198 -11.29 -1.29 -9.36
N ALA A 199 -11.59 -0.37 -8.44
CA ALA A 199 -11.06 -0.39 -7.08
C ALA A 199 -11.54 -1.63 -6.31
N ALA A 200 -12.81 -2.00 -6.46
CA ALA A 200 -13.38 -3.21 -5.87
C ALA A 200 -12.66 -4.48 -6.35
N LEU A 201 -12.37 -4.61 -7.64
CA LEU A 201 -11.57 -5.75 -8.17
C LEU A 201 -10.17 -5.80 -7.56
N LYS A 202 -9.51 -4.65 -7.36
CA LYS A 202 -8.18 -4.58 -6.74
C LYS A 202 -8.19 -4.94 -5.26
N LEU A 203 -9.31 -4.70 -4.57
CA LEU A 203 -9.52 -5.08 -3.17
C LEU A 203 -10.01 -6.52 -2.98
N GLY A 204 -10.27 -7.26 -4.06
CA GLY A 204 -10.82 -8.62 -3.97
C GLY A 204 -12.29 -8.65 -3.57
N LEU A 205 -13.08 -7.64 -3.99
CA LEU A 205 -14.52 -7.51 -3.77
C LEU A 205 -15.30 -7.79 -5.08
N PRO A 206 -15.35 -9.05 -5.56
CA PRO A 206 -15.90 -9.35 -6.87
C PRO A 206 -17.43 -9.15 -6.98
N ARG A 207 -18.22 -9.35 -5.92
CA ARG A 207 -19.68 -9.06 -5.95
C ARG A 207 -19.92 -7.56 -6.01
N GLY A 208 -19.20 -6.78 -5.19
CA GLY A 208 -19.27 -5.32 -5.25
C GLY A 208 -18.83 -4.78 -6.61
N ALA A 209 -17.78 -5.35 -7.20
CA ALA A 209 -17.34 -5.02 -8.55
C ALA A 209 -18.38 -5.35 -9.63
N LEU A 210 -19.06 -6.50 -9.51
CA LEU A 210 -20.12 -6.92 -10.42
C LEU A 210 -21.35 -6.02 -10.32
N SER A 211 -21.79 -5.72 -9.10
CA SER A 211 -22.91 -4.82 -8.80
C SER A 211 -22.69 -3.43 -9.42
N THR A 212 -21.52 -2.83 -9.16
CA THR A 212 -21.15 -1.51 -9.69
C THR A 212 -20.96 -1.49 -11.21
N ALA A 213 -20.42 -2.57 -11.80
CA ALA A 213 -20.33 -2.69 -13.26
C ALA A 213 -21.71 -2.80 -13.92
N ASN A 214 -22.62 -3.59 -13.34
CA ASN A 214 -24.01 -3.68 -13.83
C ASN A 214 -24.72 -2.32 -13.73
N ALA A 215 -24.54 -1.59 -12.63
CA ALA A 215 -25.10 -0.24 -12.49
C ALA A 215 -24.54 0.73 -13.55
N ALA A 216 -23.23 0.67 -13.85
CA ALA A 216 -22.64 1.48 -14.91
C ALA A 216 -23.23 1.15 -16.29
N LEU A 217 -23.45 -0.14 -16.58
CA LEU A 217 -24.08 -0.62 -17.81
C LEU A 217 -25.56 -0.25 -17.91
N GLY A 218 -26.25 -0.09 -16.77
CA GLY A 218 -27.60 0.46 -16.73
C GLY A 218 -27.68 1.91 -17.23
N ILE A 219 -26.60 2.68 -17.06
CA ILE A 219 -26.50 4.05 -17.59
C ILE A 219 -26.03 4.04 -19.05
N ASN A 220 -25.01 3.24 -19.37
CA ASN A 220 -24.46 3.13 -20.72
C ASN A 220 -24.21 1.66 -21.09
N GLN A 221 -25.13 1.07 -21.85
CA GLN A 221 -25.05 -0.33 -22.26
C GLN A 221 -23.89 -0.64 -23.22
N GLY A 222 -23.35 0.38 -23.92
CA GLY A 222 -22.23 0.23 -24.85
C GLY A 222 -20.86 0.43 -24.23
N ASP A 223 -20.74 0.56 -22.91
CA ASP A 223 -19.46 0.86 -22.27
C ASP A 223 -18.56 -0.38 -22.18
N GLU A 224 -17.57 -0.47 -23.08
CA GLU A 224 -16.59 -1.56 -23.16
C GLU A 224 -15.84 -1.77 -21.84
N LYS A 225 -15.48 -0.70 -21.13
CA LYS A 225 -14.75 -0.79 -19.85
C LYS A 225 -15.63 -1.37 -18.75
N ALA A 226 -16.92 -1.03 -18.73
CA ALA A 226 -17.85 -1.61 -17.76
C ALA A 226 -18.10 -3.10 -18.05
N TRP A 227 -18.25 -3.49 -19.32
CA TRP A 227 -18.34 -4.91 -19.72
C TRP A 227 -17.09 -5.70 -19.35
N TYR A 228 -15.90 -5.15 -19.57
CA TYR A 228 -14.65 -5.80 -19.20
C TYR A 228 -14.53 -5.99 -17.68
N ARG A 229 -14.90 -4.98 -16.87
CA ARG A 229 -14.88 -5.13 -15.41
C ARG A 229 -15.90 -6.14 -14.90
N LYS A 230 -17.08 -6.20 -15.52
CA LYS A 230 -18.07 -7.26 -15.28
C LYS A 230 -17.51 -8.65 -15.59
N TYR A 231 -16.79 -8.80 -16.70
CA TYR A 231 -16.07 -10.04 -17.02
C TYR A 231 -15.10 -10.44 -15.90
N CYS A 232 -14.21 -9.53 -15.47
CA CYS A 232 -13.24 -9.83 -14.41
C CYS A 232 -13.92 -10.23 -13.09
N ALA A 233 -15.02 -9.57 -12.73
CA ALA A 233 -15.80 -9.89 -11.54
C ALA A 233 -16.44 -11.28 -11.63
N LEU A 234 -17.06 -11.62 -12.77
CA LEU A 234 -17.66 -12.93 -13.01
C LEU A 234 -16.63 -14.06 -13.03
N GLN A 235 -15.43 -13.79 -13.56
CA GLN A 235 -14.31 -14.74 -13.52
C GLN A 235 -13.86 -15.01 -12.08
N ALA A 236 -13.74 -13.96 -11.26
CA ALA A 236 -13.40 -14.09 -9.84
C ALA A 236 -14.49 -14.84 -9.04
N LEU A 237 -15.75 -14.82 -9.50
CA LEU A 237 -16.87 -15.59 -8.94
C LEU A 237 -17.06 -16.98 -9.57
N HIS A 238 -16.14 -17.42 -10.45
CA HIS A 238 -16.23 -18.70 -11.15
C HIS A 238 -17.49 -18.89 -12.01
N ARG A 239 -18.06 -17.80 -12.53
CA ARG A 239 -19.23 -17.80 -13.44
C ARG A 239 -18.79 -17.71 -14.90
N GLU A 240 -18.08 -18.72 -15.38
CA GLU A 240 -17.38 -18.71 -16.67
C GLU A 240 -18.30 -18.43 -17.87
N GLY A 241 -19.51 -19.00 -17.89
CA GLY A 241 -20.47 -18.80 -18.98
C GLY A 241 -20.87 -17.34 -19.16
N GLU A 242 -21.19 -16.66 -18.06
CA GLU A 242 -21.55 -15.23 -18.07
C GLU A 242 -20.32 -14.34 -18.30
N ALA A 243 -19.16 -14.74 -17.77
CA ALA A 243 -17.91 -14.03 -17.99
C ALA A 243 -17.62 -13.96 -19.50
N ASN A 244 -17.68 -15.09 -20.23
CA ASN A 244 -17.42 -15.11 -21.65
C ASN A 244 -18.41 -14.25 -22.46
N GLN A 245 -19.68 -14.23 -22.06
CA GLN A 245 -20.67 -13.34 -22.67
C GLN A 245 -20.35 -11.85 -22.42
N ALA A 246 -19.93 -11.50 -21.21
CA ALA A 246 -19.52 -10.14 -20.88
C ALA A 246 -18.26 -9.71 -21.66
N LEU A 247 -17.29 -10.62 -21.85
CA LEU A 247 -16.07 -10.35 -22.61
C LEU A 247 -16.37 -10.12 -24.10
N ALA A 248 -17.25 -10.94 -24.68
CA ALA A 248 -17.70 -10.77 -26.06
C ALA A 248 -18.40 -9.41 -26.26
N ARG A 249 -19.23 -8.99 -25.30
CA ARG A 249 -19.86 -7.66 -25.32
C ARG A 249 -18.87 -6.51 -25.12
N ALA A 250 -17.72 -6.75 -24.49
CA ALA A 250 -16.62 -5.80 -24.42
C ALA A 250 -15.82 -5.71 -25.73
N GLY A 251 -16.17 -6.47 -26.78
CA GLY A 251 -15.43 -6.51 -28.04
C GLY A 251 -14.12 -7.30 -27.98
N LEU A 252 -13.93 -8.13 -26.96
CA LEU A 252 -12.71 -8.90 -26.73
C LEU A 252 -12.96 -10.39 -26.96
N THR A 253 -11.97 -11.09 -27.49
CA THR A 253 -12.01 -12.55 -27.63
C THR A 253 -11.43 -13.23 -26.39
N PRO A 254 -12.04 -14.32 -25.90
CA PRO A 254 -11.48 -15.09 -24.80
C PRO A 254 -10.09 -15.63 -25.21
N PRO A 255 -9.11 -15.60 -24.30
CA PRO A 255 -7.81 -16.20 -24.57
C PRO A 255 -7.98 -17.69 -24.90
N PRO A 256 -7.16 -18.26 -25.80
CA PRO A 256 -7.26 -19.67 -26.17
C PRO A 256 -7.18 -20.52 -24.89
N ALA A 257 -8.16 -21.40 -24.72
CA ALA A 257 -8.22 -22.29 -23.56
C ALA A 257 -6.89 -23.04 -23.45
N LYS A 258 -6.10 -22.77 -22.40
CA LYS A 258 -4.89 -23.53 -22.12
C LYS A 258 -5.32 -24.98 -21.93
N THR A 259 -4.97 -25.84 -22.88
CA THR A 259 -5.27 -27.28 -22.85
C THR A 259 -4.77 -27.87 -21.53
N ALA A 260 -5.71 -28.22 -20.66
CA ALA A 260 -5.43 -28.71 -19.32
C ALA A 260 -4.81 -30.12 -19.40
N SER A 261 -3.49 -30.22 -19.17
CA SER A 261 -2.84 -31.51 -18.92
C SER A 261 -3.37 -32.06 -17.58
N LYS A 262 -4.12 -33.16 -17.63
CA LYS A 262 -4.59 -33.90 -16.46
C LYS A 262 -3.40 -34.33 -15.59
N LYS A 263 -3.20 -33.69 -14.44
CA LYS A 263 -2.52 -34.30 -13.29
C LYS A 263 -3.45 -34.24 -12.08
N THR A 264 -3.61 -35.41 -11.49
CA THR A 264 -4.55 -35.80 -10.45
C THR A 264 -4.37 -35.01 -9.16
N THR A 265 -5.51 -34.86 -8.49
CA THR A 265 -5.89 -34.03 -7.36
C THR A 265 -5.03 -34.18 -6.11
N THR A 266 -4.49 -33.07 -5.60
CA THR A 266 -4.40 -32.80 -4.15
C THR A 266 -4.65 -31.31 -3.91
N ARG A 267 -5.86 -31.03 -3.42
CA ARG A 267 -6.37 -29.80 -2.76
C ARG A 267 -5.62 -28.49 -3.09
N THR A 268 -5.98 -27.89 -4.21
CA THR A 268 -5.43 -26.63 -4.73
C THR A 268 -6.24 -25.41 -4.30
N ARG A 269 -5.51 -24.42 -3.74
CA ARG A 269 -5.94 -23.03 -3.54
C ARG A 269 -6.40 -22.39 -4.85
N THR A 270 -7.39 -21.52 -4.72
CA THR A 270 -8.11 -20.72 -5.72
C THR A 270 -7.20 -20.10 -6.80
N PRO A 271 -7.60 -20.15 -8.10
CA PRO A 271 -6.86 -19.53 -9.18
C PRO A 271 -7.11 -18.01 -9.22
N ALA A 272 -6.09 -17.24 -8.87
CA ALA A 272 -6.04 -15.81 -9.14
C ALA A 272 -5.89 -15.55 -10.66
N LEU A 273 -6.41 -14.42 -11.13
CA LEU A 273 -6.12 -13.83 -12.45
C LEU A 273 -4.61 -13.88 -12.76
N PRO A 274 -4.20 -13.85 -14.04
CA PRO A 274 -2.79 -13.80 -14.40
C PRO A 274 -2.22 -12.42 -14.05
N ASP A 275 -2.01 -12.17 -12.76
CA ASP A 275 -0.80 -11.48 -12.35
C ASP A 275 0.33 -12.22 -13.08
N LYS A 276 1.14 -11.47 -13.82
CA LYS A 276 2.55 -11.82 -13.88
C LYS A 276 3.02 -11.78 -12.42
N LYS A 277 2.77 -12.85 -11.66
CA LYS A 277 3.63 -13.23 -10.55
C LYS A 277 4.97 -13.42 -11.22
N ILE A 278 5.75 -12.35 -11.24
CA ILE A 278 7.19 -12.47 -11.25
C ILE A 278 7.43 -13.46 -10.12
N SER A 279 7.70 -14.73 -10.46
CA SER A 279 7.91 -15.74 -9.44
C SER A 279 9.02 -15.17 -8.58
N ARG A 280 8.74 -14.90 -7.29
CA ARG A 280 9.76 -14.36 -6.40
C ARG A 280 11.05 -15.15 -6.63
N PRO A 281 12.13 -14.51 -7.09
CA PRO A 281 13.35 -15.22 -7.43
C PRO A 281 13.77 -15.99 -6.17
N LYS A 282 13.81 -17.32 -6.29
CA LYS A 282 13.89 -18.19 -5.11
C LYS A 282 15.17 -17.94 -4.33
N GLU A 283 16.28 -17.65 -5.01
CA GLU A 283 17.58 -17.30 -4.44
C GLU A 283 18.49 -16.66 -5.51
N LEU A 284 19.53 -15.95 -5.08
CA LEU A 284 20.61 -15.47 -5.96
C LEU A 284 21.50 -16.67 -6.34
N ASP A 285 21.79 -16.83 -7.64
CA ASP A 285 22.73 -17.83 -8.11
C ASP A 285 24.11 -17.62 -7.46
N PRO A 286 24.71 -18.63 -6.79
CA PRO A 286 26.03 -18.49 -6.16
C PRO A 286 27.13 -17.98 -7.07
N SER A 287 27.06 -18.25 -8.38
CA SER A 287 28.03 -17.77 -9.38
C SER A 287 27.94 -16.26 -9.63
N LEU A 288 26.79 -15.65 -9.33
CA LEU A 288 26.54 -14.22 -9.52
C LEU A 288 26.85 -13.40 -8.26
N LEU A 289 27.22 -14.04 -7.14
CA LEU A 289 27.43 -13.37 -5.85
C LEU A 289 28.46 -12.24 -5.94
N SER A 290 29.64 -12.50 -6.51
CA SER A 290 30.70 -11.47 -6.61
C SER A 290 30.24 -10.28 -7.45
N LEU A 291 29.57 -10.55 -8.58
CA LEU A 291 29.07 -9.52 -9.47
C LEU A 291 27.98 -8.68 -8.79
N PHE A 292 27.10 -9.32 -8.02
CA PHE A 292 26.03 -8.68 -7.28
C PHE A 292 26.56 -7.79 -6.14
N GLU A 293 27.55 -8.27 -5.38
CA GLU A 293 28.15 -7.49 -4.29
C GLU A 293 28.84 -6.21 -4.78
N ASP A 294 29.35 -6.21 -6.02
CA ASP A 294 30.02 -5.05 -6.62
C ASP A 294 29.06 -3.99 -7.18
N LEU A 295 27.75 -4.26 -7.17
CA LEU A 295 26.75 -3.30 -7.60
C LEU A 295 26.70 -2.08 -6.67
N VAL A 296 26.61 -0.92 -7.31
CA VAL A 296 26.30 0.37 -6.66
C VAL A 296 24.81 0.63 -6.86
N PHE A 297 24.08 0.89 -5.77
CA PHE A 297 22.61 1.00 -5.78
C PHE A 297 22.09 2.01 -6.81
N ILE A 298 22.71 3.19 -6.91
CA ILE A 298 22.24 4.20 -7.86
C ILE A 298 22.44 3.79 -9.32
N GLU A 299 23.44 2.97 -9.61
CA GLU A 299 23.77 2.56 -10.98
C GLU A 299 22.75 1.56 -11.53
N ILE A 300 22.12 0.79 -10.65
CA ILE A 300 21.02 -0.12 -10.97
C ILE A 300 19.64 0.57 -10.89
N GLY A 301 19.62 1.86 -10.55
CA GLY A 301 18.42 2.70 -10.55
C GLY A 301 17.71 2.80 -9.20
N VAL A 302 18.35 2.41 -8.10
CA VAL A 302 17.83 2.69 -6.75
C VAL A 302 18.10 4.16 -6.43
N ASP A 303 17.06 4.98 -6.58
CA ASP A 303 17.09 6.38 -6.16
C ASP A 303 16.67 6.53 -4.68
N SER A 304 16.52 7.78 -4.23
CA SER A 304 16.25 8.07 -2.82
C SER A 304 14.92 7.50 -2.32
N VAL A 305 13.91 7.40 -3.18
CA VAL A 305 12.60 6.82 -2.83
C VAL A 305 12.72 5.31 -2.78
N LEU A 306 13.31 4.71 -3.81
CA LEU A 306 13.48 3.26 -3.87
C LEU A 306 14.42 2.73 -2.78
N ALA A 307 15.35 3.55 -2.29
CA ALA A 307 16.17 3.22 -1.13
C ALA A 307 15.31 3.01 0.13
N VAL A 308 14.28 3.83 0.36
CA VAL A 308 13.35 3.67 1.50
C VAL A 308 12.53 2.40 1.33
N ASP A 309 12.00 2.18 0.13
CA ASP A 309 11.23 0.97 -0.17
C ASP A 309 12.10 -0.29 -0.02
N LEU A 310 13.37 -0.24 -0.45
CA LEU A 310 14.36 -1.31 -0.24
C LEU A 310 14.60 -1.60 1.25
N VAL A 311 14.77 -0.58 2.09
CA VAL A 311 14.93 -0.78 3.55
C VAL A 311 13.67 -1.41 4.14
N ARG A 312 12.48 -0.99 3.72
CA ARG A 312 11.21 -1.62 4.16
C ARG A 312 11.13 -3.09 3.77
N HIS A 313 11.53 -3.45 2.55
CA HIS A 313 11.59 -4.85 2.11
C HIS A 313 12.63 -5.65 2.90
N LEU A 314 13.81 -5.07 3.18
CA LEU A 314 14.82 -5.70 4.04
C LEU A 314 14.31 -5.92 5.46
N GLN A 315 13.62 -4.93 6.05
CA GLN A 315 13.02 -5.02 7.38
C GLN A 315 11.94 -6.11 7.45
N ALA A 316 11.16 -6.29 6.37
CA ALA A 316 10.15 -7.35 6.29
C ALA A 316 10.78 -8.75 6.22
N GLU A 317 11.95 -8.89 5.58
CA GLU A 317 12.70 -10.16 5.52
C GLU A 317 13.52 -10.43 6.79
N LEU A 318 13.84 -9.39 7.57
CA LEU A 318 14.64 -9.43 8.79
C LEU A 318 13.90 -8.74 9.96
N PRO A 319 12.74 -9.27 10.41
CA PRO A 319 11.88 -8.60 11.38
C PRO A 319 12.59 -8.32 12.72
N ASP A 320 13.53 -9.18 13.11
CA ASP A 320 14.29 -9.05 14.37
C ASP A 320 15.48 -8.09 14.28
N THR A 321 15.79 -7.56 13.09
CA THR A 321 16.92 -6.64 12.89
C THR A 321 16.38 -5.23 12.66
N GLN A 322 16.65 -4.30 13.58
CA GLN A 322 16.32 -2.90 13.34
C GLN A 322 17.26 -2.33 12.27
N LEU A 323 16.70 -1.80 11.18
CA LEU A 323 17.47 -1.18 10.09
C LEU A 323 17.32 0.34 10.11
N SER A 324 18.43 1.05 9.94
CA SER A 324 18.36 2.50 9.72
C SER A 324 17.73 2.78 8.36
N LEU A 325 16.84 3.77 8.29
CA LEU A 325 16.31 4.28 7.02
C LEU A 325 17.40 4.90 6.13
N SER A 326 18.55 5.28 6.72
CA SER A 326 19.74 5.77 6.00
C SER A 326 20.64 4.67 5.45
N LEU A 327 20.38 3.38 5.74
CA LEU A 327 21.29 2.26 5.49
C LEU A 327 21.87 2.26 4.07
N ILE A 328 21.00 2.38 3.06
CA ILE A 328 21.38 2.33 1.64
C ILE A 328 22.24 3.54 1.23
N TYR A 329 22.07 4.68 1.90
CA TYR A 329 22.87 5.87 1.66
C TYR A 329 24.24 5.76 2.31
N ASP A 330 24.28 5.30 3.56
CA ASP A 330 25.52 5.14 4.33
C ASP A 330 26.39 4.03 3.76
N ARG A 331 25.74 3.02 3.15
CA ARG A 331 26.35 1.84 2.52
C ARG A 331 25.97 1.80 1.03
N PRO A 332 26.55 2.67 0.18
CA PRO A 332 26.13 2.85 -1.21
C PRO A 332 26.34 1.64 -2.13
N THR A 333 27.05 0.61 -1.66
CA THR A 333 27.23 -0.66 -2.38
C THR A 333 26.49 -1.81 -1.71
N VAL A 334 26.13 -2.82 -2.51
CA VAL A 334 25.50 -4.06 -2.01
C VAL A 334 26.42 -4.76 -1.00
N ARG A 335 27.73 -4.83 -1.28
CA ARG A 335 28.73 -5.41 -0.37
C ARG A 335 28.75 -4.74 1.01
N GLU A 336 28.77 -3.42 1.05
CA GLU A 336 28.78 -2.66 2.31
C GLU A 336 27.50 -2.86 3.11
N THR A 337 26.34 -2.91 2.43
CA THR A 337 25.06 -3.19 3.07
C THR A 337 25.04 -4.61 3.66
N ILE A 338 25.51 -5.62 2.91
CA ILE A 338 25.62 -6.99 3.42
C ILE A 338 26.53 -7.05 4.65
N ASN A 339 27.69 -6.37 4.62
CA ASN A 339 28.61 -6.35 5.76
C ASN A 339 27.98 -5.72 7.01
N GLU A 340 27.22 -4.63 6.84
CA GLU A 340 26.49 -3.97 7.92
C GLU A 340 25.41 -4.90 8.51
N LEU A 341 24.60 -5.54 7.66
CA LEU A 341 23.57 -6.49 8.09
C LEU A 341 24.18 -7.70 8.82
N MET A 342 25.29 -8.23 8.30
CA MET A 342 26.04 -9.31 8.95
C MET A 342 26.58 -8.90 10.32
N GLY A 343 27.02 -7.64 10.48
CA GLY A 343 27.47 -7.10 11.76
C GLY A 343 26.37 -7.05 12.81
N ARG A 344 25.12 -6.76 12.41
CA ARG A 344 23.97 -6.66 13.32
C ARG A 344 23.47 -8.02 13.82
N ILE A 345 23.60 -9.08 13.01
CA ILE A 345 23.08 -10.42 13.36
C ILE A 345 24.03 -11.19 14.31
N ASN A 346 25.20 -10.61 14.64
CA ASN A 346 26.20 -11.17 15.58
C ASN A 346 26.52 -12.67 15.35
N ALA A 347 26.41 -13.12 14.10
CA ALA A 347 26.60 -14.51 13.74
C ALA A 347 28.04 -14.75 13.25
N LYS A 348 28.54 -15.97 13.46
CA LYS A 348 29.88 -16.36 13.02
C LYS A 348 30.01 -16.11 11.51
N LYS A 349 31.06 -15.39 11.11
CA LYS A 349 31.38 -15.06 9.72
C LYS A 349 31.62 -16.36 8.95
N GLY A 350 30.60 -16.83 8.24
CA GLY A 350 30.66 -18.00 7.37
C GLY A 350 30.07 -17.68 6.00
N ASP A 351 30.63 -18.28 4.96
CA ASP A 351 30.22 -18.07 3.55
C ASP A 351 28.74 -18.36 3.32
N TYR A 352 28.18 -19.33 4.06
CA TYR A 352 26.76 -19.66 4.01
C TYR A 352 25.87 -18.48 4.41
N LEU A 353 26.18 -17.81 5.52
CA LEU A 353 25.37 -16.71 6.02
C LEU A 353 25.50 -15.48 5.10
N ARG A 354 26.71 -15.22 4.58
CA ARG A 354 26.92 -14.16 3.58
C ARG A 354 26.09 -14.40 2.32
N ARG A 355 26.05 -15.63 1.79
CA ARG A 355 25.20 -16.01 0.65
C ARG A 355 23.71 -15.80 0.95
N ARG A 356 23.25 -16.22 2.14
CA ARG A 356 21.85 -16.02 2.57
C ARG A 356 21.51 -14.53 2.66
N MET A 357 22.42 -13.72 3.21
CA MET A 357 22.24 -12.28 3.30
C MET A 357 22.22 -11.61 1.92
N ALA A 358 23.12 -12.01 1.02
CA ALA A 358 23.11 -11.55 -0.37
C ALA A 358 21.80 -11.90 -1.09
N SER A 359 21.29 -13.13 -0.93
CA SER A 359 19.97 -13.52 -1.45
C SER A 359 18.83 -12.69 -0.86
N THR A 360 18.93 -12.28 0.41
CA THR A 360 17.94 -11.43 1.07
C THR A 360 17.94 -10.03 0.45
N VAL A 361 19.12 -9.41 0.32
CA VAL A 361 19.28 -8.11 -0.34
C VAL A 361 18.86 -8.17 -1.81
N TRP A 362 19.16 -9.27 -2.50
CA TRP A 362 18.72 -9.52 -3.88
C TRP A 362 17.20 -9.50 -4.04
N ARG A 363 16.47 -10.23 -3.18
CA ARG A 363 15.00 -10.29 -3.22
C ARG A 363 14.40 -8.93 -2.91
N ALA A 364 14.89 -8.26 -1.87
CA ALA A 364 14.44 -6.93 -1.50
C ALA A 364 14.68 -5.91 -2.64
N LEU A 365 15.81 -6.02 -3.35
CA LEU A 365 16.07 -5.22 -4.56
C LEU A 365 15.14 -5.55 -5.72
N CYS A 366 14.88 -6.83 -5.98
CA CYS A 366 13.95 -7.22 -7.04
C CYS A 366 12.53 -6.71 -6.77
N ASP A 367 12.10 -6.78 -5.51
CA ASP A 367 10.80 -6.28 -5.07
C ASP A 367 10.73 -4.74 -5.20
N ALA A 368 11.77 -4.03 -4.75
CA ALA A 368 11.85 -2.57 -4.88
C ALA A 368 11.92 -2.09 -6.34
N LEU A 369 12.73 -2.73 -7.20
CA LEU A 369 12.93 -2.32 -8.59
C LEU A 369 11.86 -2.85 -9.54
N GLY A 370 11.10 -3.87 -9.14
CA GLY A 370 10.19 -4.63 -10.01
C GLY A 370 10.89 -5.42 -11.12
N LYS A 371 12.22 -5.57 -11.05
CA LYS A 371 13.06 -6.23 -12.05
C LYS A 371 14.40 -6.69 -11.46
N ASP A 372 15.07 -7.55 -12.21
CA ASP A 372 16.40 -8.08 -11.88
C ASP A 372 17.49 -7.01 -12.07
N PRO A 373 18.24 -6.63 -11.00
CA PRO A 373 19.24 -5.58 -11.08
C PRO A 373 20.50 -5.95 -11.88
N LEU A 374 20.85 -7.25 -12.01
CA LEU A 374 22.01 -7.68 -12.82
C LEU A 374 21.75 -7.51 -14.32
N LYS A 375 20.49 -7.56 -14.74
CA LYS A 375 20.12 -7.29 -16.14
C LYS A 375 20.26 -5.81 -16.51
N GLN A 376 20.27 -4.91 -15.53
CA GLN A 376 20.38 -3.46 -15.79
C GLN A 376 21.81 -2.97 -15.91
N GLN A 377 22.78 -3.67 -15.33
CA GLN A 377 24.18 -3.24 -15.27
C GLN A 377 24.80 -3.03 -16.67
N ARG A 378 24.29 -3.71 -17.70
CA ARG A 378 24.81 -3.66 -19.08
C ARG A 378 24.65 -2.31 -19.79
N LEU A 379 23.93 -1.35 -19.22
CA LEU A 379 23.72 -0.03 -19.81
C LEU A 379 24.60 1.08 -19.19
N ALA A 380 25.59 0.74 -18.37
CA ALA A 380 26.56 1.71 -17.86
C ALA A 380 27.38 2.29 -19.02
N ARG A 381 26.88 3.39 -19.59
CA ARG A 381 27.56 4.26 -20.56
C ARG A 381 28.90 4.73 -19.98
N SER A 382 29.84 5.15 -20.83
CA SER A 382 31.06 5.82 -20.36
C SER A 382 30.66 7.04 -19.52
N ARG A 383 30.72 6.92 -18.20
CA ARG A 383 30.44 8.02 -17.28
C ARG A 383 31.68 8.90 -17.17
N PRO A 384 31.52 10.21 -16.97
CA PRO A 384 32.64 11.07 -16.65
C PRO A 384 33.29 10.58 -15.35
N LEU A 385 34.62 10.49 -15.37
CA LEU A 385 35.41 10.23 -14.17
C LEU A 385 35.88 11.59 -13.65
N TYR A 386 35.52 11.91 -12.41
CA TYR A 386 35.99 13.12 -11.74
C TYR A 386 37.21 12.82 -10.90
N THR A 387 38.21 13.70 -10.97
CA THR A 387 39.29 13.69 -9.99
C THR A 387 38.75 14.02 -8.61
N GLU A 388 39.49 13.69 -7.55
CA GLU A 388 39.12 14.01 -6.17
C GLU A 388 38.80 15.52 -5.99
N ILE A 389 39.65 16.39 -6.56
CA ILE A 389 39.48 17.85 -6.49
C ILE A 389 38.18 18.28 -7.19
N GLN A 390 37.94 17.80 -8.42
CA GLN A 390 36.72 18.10 -9.16
C GLN A 390 35.46 17.63 -8.41
N ALA A 391 35.51 16.45 -7.83
CA ALA A 391 34.38 15.92 -7.05
C ALA A 391 34.09 16.77 -5.82
N ILE A 392 35.13 17.20 -5.08
CA ILE A 392 34.97 18.09 -3.91
C ILE A 392 34.40 19.45 -4.32
N ASP A 393 34.83 20.02 -5.44
CA ASP A 393 34.31 21.29 -5.95
C ASP A 393 32.83 21.18 -6.32
N ILE A 394 32.45 20.14 -7.06
CA ILE A 394 31.06 19.86 -7.42
C ILE A 394 30.19 19.71 -6.16
N LEU A 395 30.67 18.92 -5.19
CA LEU A 395 29.95 18.70 -3.94
C LEU A 395 29.84 19.99 -3.12
N SER A 396 30.85 20.84 -3.13
CA SER A 396 30.80 22.14 -2.45
C SER A 396 29.76 23.07 -3.07
N ASP A 397 29.60 23.06 -4.39
CA ASP A 397 28.57 23.84 -5.05
C ASP A 397 27.15 23.31 -4.78
N LEU A 398 26.99 21.98 -4.74
CA LEU A 398 25.73 21.36 -4.32
C LEU A 398 25.38 21.71 -2.88
N GLN A 399 26.35 21.62 -1.97
CA GLN A 399 26.17 21.98 -0.56
C GLN A 399 25.68 23.43 -0.44
N LYS A 400 26.37 24.40 -1.08
CA LYS A 400 25.99 25.81 -1.06
C LYS A 400 24.57 26.04 -1.61
N ALA A 401 24.18 25.31 -2.65
CA ALA A 401 22.84 25.40 -3.21
C ALA A 401 21.76 24.94 -2.22
N TYR A 402 22.01 23.83 -1.52
CA TYR A 402 21.09 23.30 -0.51
C TYR A 402 21.07 24.09 0.79
N GLU A 403 22.18 24.72 1.17
CA GLU A 403 22.25 25.60 2.34
C GLU A 403 21.61 26.98 2.09
N SER A 404 21.13 27.24 0.86
CA SER A 404 20.43 28.49 0.56
C SER A 404 19.17 28.63 1.45
N PRO A 405 18.93 29.81 2.07
CA PRO A 405 17.77 30.01 2.95
C PRO A 405 16.43 29.69 2.28
N SER A 406 16.33 29.96 0.96
CA SER A 406 15.16 29.62 0.16
C SER A 406 14.89 28.12 0.08
N PHE A 407 15.94 27.31 -0.10
CA PHE A 407 15.77 25.85 -0.16
C PHE A 407 15.46 25.26 1.20
N VAL A 408 16.17 25.68 2.24
CA VAL A 408 15.93 25.23 3.62
C VAL A 408 14.47 25.50 4.03
N LYS A 409 13.94 26.70 3.73
CA LYS A 409 12.53 27.04 3.98
C LYS A 409 11.57 26.12 3.21
N ALA A 410 11.83 25.89 1.92
CA ALA A 410 11.00 25.03 1.08
C ALA A 410 11.03 23.56 1.54
N ALA A 411 12.21 23.05 1.91
CA ALA A 411 12.37 21.70 2.45
C ALA A 411 11.60 21.53 3.77
N ALA A 412 11.67 22.52 4.67
CA ALA A 412 10.92 22.51 5.93
C ALA A 412 9.40 22.55 5.71
N GLU A 413 8.92 23.29 4.71
CA GLU A 413 7.50 23.30 4.34
C GLU A 413 7.04 21.96 3.78
N ILE A 414 7.83 21.35 2.89
CA ILE A 414 7.54 20.02 2.35
C ILE A 414 7.55 18.96 3.44
N ALA A 415 8.49 19.02 4.38
CA ALA A 415 8.53 18.12 5.53
C ALA A 415 7.24 18.17 6.35
N ARG A 416 6.72 19.38 6.64
CA ARG A 416 5.43 19.56 7.33
C ARG A 416 4.26 19.04 6.51
N GLN A 417 4.20 19.34 5.22
CA GLN A 417 3.12 18.87 4.33
C GLN A 417 3.09 17.35 4.18
N SER A 418 4.25 16.71 4.23
CA SER A 418 4.38 15.26 4.20
C SER A 418 4.14 14.59 5.56
N ALA A 419 3.70 15.34 6.58
CA ALA A 419 3.59 14.86 7.96
C ALA A 419 4.87 14.13 8.43
N PHE A 420 6.02 14.59 7.92
CA PHE A 420 7.32 14.00 8.17
C PHE A 420 7.48 12.51 7.75
N GLU A 421 6.58 11.99 6.91
CA GLU A 421 6.74 10.67 6.30
C GLU A 421 7.85 10.74 5.23
N GLN A 422 8.89 9.93 5.39
CA GLN A 422 10.12 10.02 4.62
C GLN A 422 9.89 9.88 3.11
N ARG A 423 9.08 8.90 2.69
CA ARG A 423 8.89 8.61 1.26
C ARG A 423 8.19 9.78 0.57
N SER A 424 7.14 10.30 1.19
CA SER A 424 6.37 11.45 0.73
C SER A 424 7.22 12.72 0.71
N PHE A 425 8.03 12.93 1.75
CA PHE A 425 8.98 14.05 1.82
C PHE A 425 9.97 14.00 0.64
N LEU A 426 10.61 12.85 0.40
CA LEU A 426 11.58 12.71 -0.69
C LEU A 426 10.94 12.88 -2.08
N MET A 427 9.73 12.35 -2.28
CA MET A 427 8.97 12.53 -3.51
C MET A 427 8.70 14.01 -3.81
N ASN A 428 8.32 14.77 -2.79
CA ASN A 428 7.98 16.18 -2.92
C ASN A 428 9.23 17.10 -2.97
N LEU A 429 10.33 16.70 -2.32
CA LEU A 429 11.59 17.44 -2.31
C LEU A 429 12.32 17.34 -3.65
N ARG A 430 12.27 16.16 -4.30
CA ARG A 430 12.98 15.85 -5.55
C ARG A 430 12.86 16.93 -6.63
N PRO A 431 11.66 17.42 -7.04
CA PRO A 431 11.56 18.46 -8.06
C PRO A 431 12.23 19.77 -7.64
N LYS A 432 12.13 20.16 -6.36
CA LYS A 432 12.78 21.38 -5.85
C LYS A 432 14.30 21.26 -5.83
N ALA A 433 14.81 20.12 -5.39
CA ALA A 433 16.24 19.84 -5.43
C ALA A 433 16.77 19.85 -6.87
N LEU A 434 16.04 19.26 -7.82
CA LEU A 434 16.44 19.23 -9.22
C LEU A 434 16.59 20.64 -9.80
N GLU A 435 15.67 21.57 -9.54
CA GLU A 435 15.79 22.97 -10.02
C GLU A 435 17.09 23.64 -9.58
N LEU A 436 17.54 23.40 -8.35
CA LEU A 436 18.81 23.92 -7.83
C LEU A 436 20.04 23.25 -8.43
N GLN A 437 19.92 21.98 -8.84
CA GLN A 437 21.00 21.23 -9.45
C GLN A 437 21.19 21.58 -10.93
N LYS A 438 20.16 22.11 -11.61
CA LYS A 438 20.22 22.39 -13.06
C LYS A 438 21.43 23.25 -13.49
N PRO A 439 21.81 24.35 -12.79
CA PRO A 439 22.98 25.13 -13.16
C PRO A 439 24.29 24.31 -13.10
N ILE A 440 24.42 23.45 -12.09
CA ILE A 440 25.58 22.58 -11.92
C ILE A 440 25.63 21.53 -13.04
N LEU A 441 24.50 20.88 -13.34
CA LEU A 441 24.40 19.90 -14.43
C LEU A 441 24.76 20.52 -15.79
N ARG A 442 24.25 21.73 -16.09
CA ARG A 442 24.58 22.46 -17.33
C ARG A 442 26.07 22.75 -17.43
N ARG A 443 26.69 23.21 -16.34
CA ARG A 443 28.14 23.51 -16.30
C ARG A 443 28.99 22.27 -16.55
N LEU A 444 28.52 21.10 -16.11
CA LEU A 444 29.20 19.81 -16.31
C LEU A 444 28.90 19.17 -17.67
N GLY A 445 28.06 19.79 -18.51
CA GLY A 445 27.63 19.22 -19.79
C GLY A 445 26.73 17.99 -19.65
N LEU A 446 26.09 17.81 -18.48
CA LEU A 446 25.18 16.70 -18.23
C LEU A 446 23.74 17.07 -18.60
N PRO A 447 22.89 16.07 -18.94
CA PRO A 447 21.47 16.30 -19.12
C PRO A 447 20.83 17.01 -17.92
N VAL A 448 19.97 17.99 -18.19
CA VAL A 448 19.35 18.86 -17.17
C VAL A 448 18.06 18.22 -16.63
N ASP A 449 18.12 16.92 -16.34
CA ASP A 449 17.00 16.09 -15.94
C ASP A 449 17.41 15.09 -14.83
N SER A 450 16.47 14.21 -14.45
CA SER A 450 16.76 13.17 -13.44
C SER A 450 17.82 12.16 -13.89
N GLN A 451 18.07 12.02 -15.19
CA GLN A 451 19.08 11.10 -15.69
C GLN A 451 20.47 11.69 -15.53
N GLY A 452 20.69 12.95 -15.90
CA GLY A 452 21.97 13.62 -15.69
C GLY A 452 22.35 13.72 -14.23
N LEU A 453 21.37 13.88 -13.32
CA LEU A 453 21.62 13.79 -11.88
C LEU A 453 22.10 12.39 -11.46
N ARG A 454 21.45 11.31 -11.94
CA ARG A 454 21.89 9.94 -11.65
C ARG A 454 23.31 9.69 -12.15
N ASP A 455 23.64 10.20 -13.33
CA ASP A 455 24.97 10.06 -13.91
C ASP A 455 26.02 10.84 -13.09
N LEU A 456 25.68 12.04 -12.60
CA LEU A 456 26.51 12.83 -11.69
C LEU A 456 26.74 12.09 -10.36
N GLU A 457 25.68 11.64 -9.70
CA GLU A 457 25.77 10.97 -8.41
C GLU A 457 26.54 9.64 -8.51
N ALA A 458 26.33 8.87 -9.57
CA ALA A 458 27.11 7.64 -9.82
C ALA A 458 28.61 7.94 -9.99
N ALA A 459 28.97 8.99 -10.74
CA ALA A 459 30.35 9.40 -10.91
C ALA A 459 30.98 9.83 -9.57
N LEU A 460 30.27 10.64 -8.77
CA LEU A 460 30.73 11.09 -7.45
C LEU A 460 30.89 9.91 -6.46
N ILE A 461 29.96 8.95 -6.47
CA ILE A 461 30.06 7.74 -5.63
C ILE A 461 31.28 6.91 -6.03
N ASN A 462 31.55 6.75 -7.34
CA ASN A 462 32.73 6.03 -7.79
C ASN A 462 34.03 6.70 -7.34
N THR A 463 34.12 8.03 -7.37
CA THR A 463 35.27 8.76 -6.80
C THR A 463 35.33 8.59 -5.27
N ALA A 464 34.20 8.68 -4.56
CA ALA A 464 34.12 8.51 -3.08
C ALA A 464 34.52 7.11 -2.58
N ARG A 465 34.49 6.09 -3.44
CA ARG A 465 35.02 4.76 -3.12
C ARG A 465 36.53 4.77 -2.96
N GLN A 466 37.22 5.60 -3.74
CA GLN A 466 38.69 5.69 -3.77
C GLN A 466 39.22 6.81 -2.88
N ALA A 467 38.44 7.88 -2.68
CA ALA A 467 38.84 9.08 -1.95
C ALA A 467 37.96 9.31 -0.69
N PRO A 468 38.49 9.10 0.52
CA PRO A 468 37.74 9.32 1.78
C PRO A 468 37.23 10.75 1.96
N ALA A 469 37.98 11.76 1.49
CA ALA A 469 37.56 13.17 1.58
C ALA A 469 36.29 13.45 0.77
N VAL A 470 36.18 12.86 -0.43
CA VAL A 470 34.97 12.96 -1.27
C VAL A 470 33.79 12.28 -0.58
N ARG A 471 34.00 11.14 0.08
CA ARG A 471 32.97 10.43 0.84
C ARG A 471 32.41 11.27 1.98
N GLU A 472 33.28 11.88 2.76
CA GLU A 472 32.86 12.75 3.85
C GLU A 472 32.13 13.99 3.33
N LYS A 473 32.62 14.60 2.25
CA LYS A 473 31.94 15.73 1.63
C LYS A 473 30.57 15.35 1.07
N LEU A 474 30.43 14.16 0.47
CA LEU A 474 29.15 13.64 -0.01
C LEU A 474 28.15 13.45 1.13
N ARG A 475 28.61 13.00 2.30
CA ARG A 475 27.81 12.92 3.54
C ARG A 475 27.28 14.30 3.92
N MET A 476 28.14 15.32 3.95
CA MET A 476 27.74 16.71 4.24
C MET A 476 26.73 17.26 3.23
N VAL A 477 26.88 17.00 1.93
CA VAL A 477 25.90 17.44 0.91
C VAL A 477 24.53 16.82 1.14
N ARG A 478 24.48 15.52 1.48
CA ARG A 478 23.21 14.84 1.80
C ARG A 478 22.58 15.43 3.06
N MET A 479 23.40 15.70 4.08
CA MET A 479 22.95 16.42 5.27
C MET A 479 22.42 17.81 4.94
N ALA A 480 23.00 18.53 3.99
CA ALA A 480 22.47 19.83 3.56
C ALA A 480 21.14 19.68 2.77
N GLN A 481 21.03 18.67 1.92
CA GLN A 481 19.85 18.43 1.08
C GLN A 481 18.61 18.02 1.89
N GLN A 482 18.79 17.08 2.83
CA GLN A 482 17.72 16.45 3.60
C GLN A 482 17.62 17.01 5.02
N GLY A 483 18.72 17.60 5.48
CA GLY A 483 18.80 18.57 6.56
C GLY A 483 18.95 18.00 7.98
N GLY A 484 20.19 17.97 8.48
CA GLY A 484 20.56 17.55 9.84
C GLY A 484 21.62 16.45 9.87
N ASP A 485 22.19 16.17 11.05
CA ASP A 485 23.36 15.27 11.26
C ASP A 485 23.15 13.82 10.82
N ASN A 486 21.89 13.37 10.75
CA ASN A 486 21.50 12.05 10.25
C ASN A 486 20.89 12.08 8.84
N GLY A 487 20.98 13.21 8.11
CA GLY A 487 20.43 13.34 6.77
C GLY A 487 18.90 13.33 6.69
N MET A 488 18.19 13.70 7.76
CA MET A 488 16.73 13.61 7.83
C MET A 488 16.15 14.61 8.85
N TRP A 489 15.69 15.80 8.44
CA TRP A 489 14.90 16.65 9.34
C TRP A 489 13.62 15.94 9.78
N THR A 490 13.07 15.04 8.97
CA THR A 490 11.74 14.46 9.20
C THR A 490 11.65 13.52 10.41
N ILE A 491 12.76 13.16 11.06
CA ILE A 491 12.70 12.33 12.27
C ILE A 491 13.27 13.05 13.50
N ASN A 492 14.12 14.06 13.32
CA ASN A 492 14.86 14.71 14.41
C ASN A 492 14.79 16.24 14.37
N VAL A 493 13.60 16.83 14.21
CA VAL A 493 13.42 18.31 14.23
C VAL A 493 13.84 18.95 15.57
N GLU A 494 14.00 18.18 16.65
CA GLU A 494 14.03 18.71 18.01
C GLU A 494 15.40 19.04 18.62
N GLN A 495 16.51 19.02 17.87
CA GLN A 495 17.79 19.49 18.43
C GLN A 495 18.02 21.00 18.28
N ASN A 496 17.11 21.73 17.62
CA ASN A 496 17.21 23.18 17.47
C ASN A 496 16.17 23.89 18.37
N PRO A 497 16.57 24.61 19.44
CA PRO A 497 15.65 25.17 20.44
C PRO A 497 14.67 26.23 19.91
N TRP A 498 14.82 26.66 18.67
CA TRP A 498 13.97 27.69 18.04
C TRP A 498 12.71 27.12 17.36
N TRP A 499 12.54 25.79 17.29
CA TRP A 499 11.52 25.14 16.45
C TRP A 499 10.64 24.10 17.19
N SER A 500 10.42 24.25 18.50
CA SER A 500 9.45 23.41 19.23
C SER A 500 8.02 23.92 19.04
N ASP A 501 7.26 23.34 18.11
CA ASP A 501 5.80 23.51 18.08
C ASP A 501 5.10 22.32 18.75
N SER A 502 3.91 22.54 19.30
CA SER A 502 3.16 21.52 20.04
C SER A 502 2.61 20.38 19.15
N ASN A 503 2.52 20.59 17.83
CA ASN A 503 2.01 19.60 16.89
C ASN A 503 3.06 18.53 16.57
N SER A 504 4.34 18.89 16.54
CA SER A 504 5.44 17.92 16.38
C SER A 504 5.49 16.92 17.53
N MET A 505 5.20 17.35 18.77
CA MET A 505 5.15 16.49 19.95
C MET A 505 3.99 15.47 19.92
N GLN A 506 2.81 15.86 19.42
CA GLN A 506 1.68 14.93 19.28
C GLN A 506 1.93 13.90 18.19
N LEU A 507 2.50 14.30 17.05
CA LEU A 507 2.90 13.36 16.01
C LEU A 507 4.02 12.42 16.49
N ARG A 508 4.95 12.90 17.31
CA ARG A 508 5.94 12.06 18.00
C ARG A 508 5.27 11.08 18.94
N ALA A 509 4.29 11.50 19.74
CA ALA A 509 3.54 10.62 20.64
C ALA A 509 2.75 9.55 19.88
N VAL A 510 2.21 9.86 18.70
CA VAL A 510 1.54 8.88 17.83
C VAL A 510 2.56 7.91 17.23
N PHE A 511 3.71 8.40 16.74
CA PHE A 511 4.76 7.57 16.16
C PHE A 511 5.46 6.67 17.20
N THR A 512 5.78 7.20 18.39
CA THR A 512 6.33 6.44 19.53
C THR A 512 5.30 5.53 20.20
N LYS A 513 4.00 5.80 20.08
CA LYS A 513 2.96 4.82 20.48
C LYS A 513 2.85 3.66 19.48
N SER A 514 3.15 3.89 18.20
CA SER A 514 3.23 2.82 17.19
C SER A 514 4.58 2.08 17.16
N ASP A 515 5.62 2.60 17.82
CA ASP A 515 6.92 1.97 18.01
C ASP A 515 7.29 1.92 19.52
N PRO A 516 6.92 0.85 20.25
CA PRO A 516 7.03 0.79 21.70
C PRO A 516 8.46 0.79 22.25
N PHE A 517 9.50 0.82 21.40
CA PHE A 517 10.91 0.79 21.83
C PHE A 517 11.73 2.04 21.45
N GLY A 518 11.14 3.02 20.78
CA GLY A 518 11.79 4.33 20.56
C GLY A 518 12.15 5.10 21.84
N ALA A 519 11.61 4.68 23.00
CA ALA A 519 11.93 5.25 24.32
C ALA A 519 13.22 4.66 24.96
N ALA A 520 13.73 3.53 24.48
CA ALA A 520 14.79 2.79 25.19
C ALA A 520 16.22 3.09 24.72
N HIS A 521 16.40 3.86 23.64
CA HIS A 521 17.73 4.24 23.13
C HIS A 521 18.02 5.72 23.40
N ILE A 522 18.64 5.98 24.56
CA ILE A 522 19.46 7.19 24.75
C ILE A 522 20.66 7.06 23.81
N ASN A 523 20.79 8.02 22.90
CA ASN A 523 21.84 8.09 21.90
C ASN A 523 23.22 8.18 22.58
N THR A 524 24.10 7.20 22.38
CA THR A 524 25.40 7.02 23.07
C THR A 524 26.51 7.98 22.63
N ASN A 525 26.17 9.15 22.08
CA ASN A 525 27.16 10.19 21.74
C ASN A 525 27.04 11.47 22.58
N ALA A 526 26.32 11.44 23.70
CA ALA A 526 26.38 12.50 24.69
C ALA A 526 27.66 12.36 25.54
N VAL A 527 28.78 12.90 25.04
CA VAL A 527 29.83 13.36 25.96
C VAL A 527 29.35 14.70 26.53
N PRO A 528 29.10 14.82 27.84
CA PRO A 528 28.85 16.13 28.43
C PRO A 528 30.15 16.94 28.31
N VAL A 529 30.09 18.02 27.54
CA VAL A 529 31.09 19.07 27.61
C VAL A 529 30.91 19.75 28.96
N ASN A 530 31.89 19.59 29.85
CA ASN A 530 32.09 20.49 30.98
C ASN A 530 32.65 21.81 30.49
#